data_AF-A0A7Y2YIJ6-F1
#
_entry.id   AF-A0A7Y2YIJ6-F1
#
_cell.length_a   1.000
_cell.length_b   1.000
_cell.length_c   1.000
_cell.angle_alpha   90.00
_cell.angle_beta   90.00
_cell.angle_gamma   90.00
#
_symmetry.space_group_name_H-M   'P 1'
#
loop_
_entity.id
_entity.type
_entity.pdbx_description
1 polymer ?
#
loop_
_entity_poly.entity_id
_entity_poly.type
_entity_poly.pdbx_seq_one_letter_code
_entity_poly.pdbx_strand_id
1 'polypeptide(L)'
;MKAILIAALMLIASTGLSAEPNQEDLLSLIDAQQQQIELLQQQLDATQTTLQDLKQQVEQNTVASVEVSEKAEILADSLESQPIAAATSPTTIGGYGELHINMLEDQLTGDETNMLDLHRFVLFFNHDFNDRLRFVSEVEIEHAYSSGDAPGAVELEQAYIEYDWAERHALRAGVFLVPVGILNETHEPPTFYGVERNPVEKNIIPTTWWEGGLQFVGRFGDAWSYDAAAHSGLFTTADDNYAIRPGRQKTAKARFDSQAYTGRLRWRGVPGLELSASIQYQDDITQDTDPFAGAAWLYSTHAAWQYQGFGLRAVYARWDLEGPGPEAIGADRQEGWFVEPSWRFNEQWGVFARYNAWDNQAGNGGDSEYTQWDVGVNYWLHPNVVFKLDYQDQDAPPGKKELDGWNLGVGYQF
;
A
#
# COMPACT_ATOMS: atom_id res chain seq x y z
N MET A 1 6.07 28.35 -21.94
CA MET A 1 5.80 29.80 -21.79
C MET A 1 6.90 30.58 -22.49
N LYS A 2 6.55 31.26 -23.59
CA LYS A 2 7.38 32.33 -24.18
C LYS A 2 7.04 33.60 -23.41
N ALA A 3 7.98 34.18 -22.66
CA ALA A 3 7.92 35.57 -22.25
C ALA A 3 9.16 35.98 -21.42
N ILE A 4 9.89 36.95 -21.97
CA ILE A 4 10.55 38.05 -21.27
C ILE A 4 11.91 37.73 -20.64
N LEU A 5 12.97 38.01 -21.41
CA LEU A 5 14.30 38.34 -20.91
C LEU A 5 14.75 39.64 -21.59
N ILE A 6 14.29 40.79 -21.10
CA ILE A 6 14.86 42.10 -21.43
C ILE A 6 14.67 43.02 -20.22
N ALA A 7 15.72 43.18 -19.40
CA ALA A 7 15.90 44.36 -18.54
C ALA A 7 17.29 44.33 -17.88
N ALA A 8 18.31 44.82 -18.58
CA ALA A 8 19.52 45.32 -17.94
C ALA A 8 20.31 46.21 -18.91
N LEU A 9 19.73 47.33 -19.32
CA LEU A 9 20.53 48.46 -19.81
C LEU A 9 19.86 49.76 -19.41
N MET A 10 20.69 50.71 -19.02
CA MET A 10 20.40 52.09 -18.61
C MET A 10 20.11 52.29 -17.12
N LEU A 11 21.17 52.62 -16.36
CA LEU A 11 21.15 53.83 -15.53
C LEU A 11 22.57 54.21 -15.09
N ILE A 12 23.26 55.10 -15.83
CA ILE A 12 24.13 56.13 -15.24
C ILE A 12 24.09 57.34 -16.18
N ALA A 13 23.50 58.45 -15.73
CA ALA A 13 23.61 59.76 -16.35
C ALA A 13 24.48 60.68 -15.48
N SER A 14 25.52 61.22 -16.13
CA SER A 14 26.18 62.53 -15.93
C SER A 14 26.75 62.89 -14.56
N THR A 15 28.08 63.10 -14.49
CA THR A 15 28.70 64.42 -14.72
C THR A 15 30.22 64.30 -14.83
N GLY A 16 30.80 64.71 -15.96
CA GLY A 16 32.26 64.83 -16.13
C GLY A 16 32.63 65.09 -17.58
N LEU A 17 33.06 66.33 -17.86
CA LEU A 17 33.70 66.88 -19.07
C LEU A 17 33.61 66.08 -20.39
N SER A 18 32.92 66.68 -21.36
CA SER A 18 32.95 66.32 -22.79
C SER A 18 34.36 66.43 -23.39
N ALA A 19 35.05 65.31 -23.49
CA ALA A 19 35.97 65.07 -24.60
C ALA A 19 35.15 64.37 -25.69
N GLU A 20 35.12 64.91 -26.91
CA GLU A 20 34.67 64.10 -28.05
C GLU A 20 35.57 62.87 -28.11
N PRO A 21 35.02 61.64 -28.14
CA PRO A 21 35.83 60.45 -28.20
C PRO A 21 36.71 60.55 -29.45
N ASN A 22 38.02 60.53 -29.26
CA ASN A 22 38.99 60.41 -30.34
C ASN A 22 38.58 59.18 -31.18
N GLN A 23 38.69 59.28 -32.51
CA GLN A 23 38.43 58.17 -33.43
C GLN A 23 39.10 56.86 -32.97
N GLU A 24 40.26 56.93 -32.32
CA GLU A 24 41.01 55.81 -31.74
C GLU A 24 40.32 55.19 -30.51
N ASP A 25 39.70 56.00 -29.63
CA ASP A 25 38.91 55.53 -28.49
C ASP A 25 37.60 54.87 -28.95
N LEU A 26 37.01 55.39 -30.04
CA LEU A 26 35.81 54.79 -30.64
C LEU A 26 36.12 53.44 -31.31
N LEU A 27 37.26 53.34 -32.00
CA LEU A 27 37.73 52.10 -32.64
C LEU A 27 38.07 51.04 -31.59
N SER A 28 38.75 51.40 -30.50
CA SER A 28 39.05 50.46 -29.42
C SER A 28 37.80 49.96 -28.68
N LEU A 29 36.77 50.81 -28.53
CA LEU A 29 35.47 50.40 -28.00
C LEU A 29 34.73 49.43 -28.94
N ILE A 30 34.79 49.67 -30.25
CA ILE A 30 34.19 48.78 -31.27
C ILE A 30 34.91 47.42 -31.27
N ASP A 31 36.24 47.40 -31.21
CA ASP A 31 37.01 46.16 -31.13
C ASP A 31 36.71 45.38 -29.84
N ALA A 32 36.60 46.08 -28.70
CA ALA A 32 36.21 45.46 -27.43
C ALA A 32 34.78 44.88 -27.47
N GLN A 33 33.84 45.59 -28.10
CA GLN A 33 32.48 45.10 -28.31
C GLN A 33 32.44 43.89 -29.25
N GLN A 34 33.25 43.90 -30.31
CA GLN A 34 33.34 42.79 -31.25
C GLN A 34 33.87 41.52 -30.57
N GLN A 35 34.92 41.65 -29.74
CA GLN A 35 35.44 40.55 -28.93
C GLN A 35 34.41 40.02 -27.92
N GLN A 36 33.63 40.93 -27.31
CA GLN A 36 32.58 40.53 -26.37
C GLN A 36 31.42 39.80 -27.07
N ILE A 37 31.06 40.22 -28.30
CA ILE A 37 30.06 39.53 -29.13
C ILE A 37 30.55 38.13 -29.50
N GLU A 38 31.81 37.97 -29.89
CA GLU A 38 32.41 36.66 -30.20
C GLU A 38 32.41 35.73 -28.99
N LEU A 39 32.76 36.24 -27.80
CA LEU A 39 32.71 35.47 -26.56
C LEU A 39 31.28 35.06 -26.19
N LEU A 40 30.32 35.96 -26.34
CA LEU A 40 28.91 35.67 -26.08
C LEU A 40 28.36 34.63 -27.07
N GLN A 41 28.76 34.69 -28.34
CA GLN A 41 28.40 33.67 -29.33
C GLN A 41 28.99 32.30 -28.98
N GLN A 42 30.25 32.24 -28.56
CA GLN A 42 30.85 30.99 -28.08
C GLN A 42 30.13 30.42 -26.85
N GLN A 43 29.74 31.28 -25.90
CA GLN A 43 28.96 30.85 -24.73
C GLN A 43 27.56 30.37 -25.10
N LEU A 44 26.93 31.00 -26.08
CA LEU A 44 25.59 30.64 -26.55
C LEU A 44 25.61 29.31 -27.31
N ASP A 45 26.63 29.08 -28.13
CA ASP A 45 26.87 27.80 -28.83
C ASP A 45 27.16 26.66 -27.83
N ALA A 46 28.00 26.93 -26.82
CA ALA A 46 28.27 25.97 -25.74
C ALA A 46 27.00 25.65 -24.95
N THR A 47 26.20 26.66 -24.61
CA THR A 47 24.93 26.48 -23.88
C THR A 47 23.90 25.71 -24.71
N GLN A 48 23.81 25.96 -26.02
CA GLN A 48 22.95 25.19 -26.92
C GLN A 48 23.39 23.74 -27.04
N THR A 49 24.70 23.50 -27.10
CA THR A 49 25.26 22.14 -27.11
C THR A 49 24.94 21.41 -25.81
N THR A 50 25.16 22.05 -24.65
CA THR A 50 24.80 21.49 -23.34
C THR A 50 23.30 21.24 -23.22
N LEU A 51 22.43 22.12 -23.74
CA LEU A 51 20.98 21.90 -23.74
C LEU A 51 20.54 20.76 -24.66
N GLN A 52 21.23 20.53 -25.79
CA GLN A 52 20.97 19.38 -26.65
C GLN A 52 21.39 18.09 -25.97
N ASP A 53 22.58 18.06 -25.36
CA ASP A 53 23.06 16.90 -24.60
C ASP A 53 22.14 16.59 -23.41
N LEU A 54 21.72 17.60 -22.63
CA LEU A 54 20.77 17.41 -21.53
C LEU A 54 19.41 16.94 -22.01
N LYS A 55 18.90 17.45 -23.14
CA LYS A 55 17.64 16.94 -23.71
C LYS A 55 17.76 15.49 -24.10
N GLN A 56 18.86 15.12 -24.76
CA GLN A 56 19.12 13.74 -25.16
C GLN A 56 19.27 12.83 -23.94
N GLN A 57 19.92 13.31 -22.87
CA GLN A 57 20.09 12.59 -21.62
C GLN A 57 18.78 12.46 -20.83
N VAL A 58 17.93 13.49 -20.82
CA VAL A 58 16.58 13.43 -20.24
C VAL A 58 15.68 12.49 -21.02
N GLU A 59 15.74 12.50 -22.35
CA GLU A 59 14.95 11.60 -23.21
C GLU A 59 15.43 10.15 -23.07
N GLN A 60 16.75 9.92 -23.00
CA GLN A 60 17.32 8.61 -22.67
C GLN A 60 16.95 8.15 -21.25
N ASN A 61 16.97 9.04 -20.25
CA ASN A 61 16.57 8.71 -18.88
C ASN A 61 15.06 8.51 -18.77
N THR A 62 14.25 9.19 -19.58
CA THR A 62 12.78 9.02 -19.60
C THR A 62 12.40 7.73 -20.30
N VAL A 63 13.08 7.37 -21.40
CA VAL A 63 12.92 6.07 -22.04
C VAL A 63 13.44 4.96 -21.14
N ALA A 64 14.57 5.15 -20.46
CA ALA A 64 15.08 4.18 -19.49
C ALA A 64 14.19 4.06 -18.26
N SER A 65 13.57 5.15 -17.77
CA SER A 65 12.66 5.10 -16.62
C SER A 65 11.28 4.57 -16.97
N VAL A 66 10.77 4.84 -18.18
CA VAL A 66 9.55 4.20 -18.71
C VAL A 66 9.82 2.72 -18.98
N GLU A 67 10.96 2.35 -19.56
CA GLU A 67 11.35 0.96 -19.71
C GLU A 67 11.60 0.28 -18.37
N VAL A 68 12.15 0.96 -17.36
CA VAL A 68 12.34 0.40 -16.01
C VAL A 68 11.03 0.34 -15.25
N SER A 69 10.09 1.27 -15.46
CA SER A 69 8.76 1.24 -14.86
C SER A 69 7.87 0.19 -15.52
N GLU A 70 7.88 0.09 -16.85
CA GLU A 70 7.25 -1.00 -17.60
C GLU A 70 7.94 -2.33 -17.28
N LYS A 71 9.27 -2.38 -17.19
CA LYS A 71 9.98 -3.59 -16.73
C LYS A 71 9.74 -3.86 -15.25
N ALA A 72 9.43 -2.91 -14.38
CA ALA A 72 9.11 -3.17 -12.97
C ALA A 72 7.66 -3.62 -12.78
N GLU A 73 6.73 -3.08 -13.57
CA GLU A 73 5.33 -3.50 -13.62
C GLU A 73 5.19 -4.86 -14.32
N ILE A 74 6.02 -5.10 -15.36
CA ILE A 74 6.21 -6.42 -15.97
C ILE A 74 7.02 -7.34 -15.06
N LEU A 75 8.04 -6.91 -14.31
CA LEU A 75 8.81 -7.75 -13.37
C LEU A 75 7.99 -8.13 -12.13
N ALA A 76 7.04 -7.30 -11.70
CA ALA A 76 6.02 -7.70 -10.73
C ALA A 76 5.06 -8.77 -11.29
N ASP A 77 4.82 -8.81 -12.61
CA ASP A 77 4.06 -9.87 -13.32
C ASP A 77 4.97 -10.99 -13.94
N SER A 78 6.31 -10.87 -13.89
CA SER A 78 7.30 -11.72 -14.59
C SER A 78 8.53 -12.11 -13.76
N LEU A 79 8.46 -11.95 -12.44
CA LEU A 79 9.21 -12.82 -11.52
C LEU A 79 8.90 -14.33 -11.77
N GLU A 80 7.94 -14.64 -12.65
CA GLU A 80 7.66 -15.98 -13.18
C GLU A 80 8.29 -16.34 -14.55
N SER A 81 9.09 -15.51 -15.26
CA SER A 81 9.75 -16.04 -16.48
C SER A 81 10.98 -15.30 -17.06
N GLN A 82 12.14 -15.99 -16.96
CA GLN A 82 13.29 -16.09 -17.92
C GLN A 82 14.48 -15.10 -17.80
N PRO A 83 15.73 -15.50 -18.16
CA PRO A 83 16.61 -16.45 -17.48
C PRO A 83 18.00 -15.83 -17.20
N ILE A 84 18.39 -15.71 -15.94
CA ILE A 84 19.82 -15.56 -15.60
C ILE A 84 20.37 -16.96 -15.44
N ALA A 85 21.38 -17.31 -16.24
CA ALA A 85 22.08 -18.58 -16.16
C ALA A 85 22.86 -18.71 -14.83
N ALA A 86 22.12 -19.08 -13.78
CA ALA A 86 22.59 -19.74 -12.58
C ALA A 86 21.47 -20.71 -12.25
N ALA A 87 21.75 -22.01 -12.08
CA ALA A 87 20.74 -23.04 -11.87
C ALA A 87 19.72 -22.57 -10.81
N THR A 88 18.54 -22.15 -11.25
CA THR A 88 17.48 -21.66 -10.37
C THR A 88 17.00 -22.88 -9.61
N SER A 89 17.28 -22.89 -8.31
CA SER A 89 16.63 -23.81 -7.41
C SER A 89 15.12 -23.67 -7.62
N PRO A 90 14.36 -24.76 -7.86
CA PRO A 90 12.90 -24.70 -7.89
C PRO A 90 12.32 -24.22 -6.56
N THR A 91 13.12 -24.23 -5.50
CA THR A 91 12.77 -23.64 -4.21
C THR A 91 13.28 -22.20 -4.12
N THR A 92 12.39 -21.28 -3.77
CA THR A 92 12.69 -19.89 -3.44
C THR A 92 12.38 -19.64 -1.96
N ILE A 93 13.24 -18.85 -1.33
CA ILE A 93 13.09 -18.42 0.07
C ILE A 93 13.18 -16.90 0.04
N GLY A 94 12.22 -16.26 0.69
CA GLY A 94 12.22 -14.82 0.91
C GLY A 94 11.62 -14.53 2.28
N GLY A 95 11.42 -13.26 2.57
CA GLY A 95 10.75 -12.88 3.80
C GLY A 95 10.72 -11.38 4.01
N TYR A 96 10.13 -11.00 5.12
CA TYR A 96 10.12 -9.61 5.56
C TYR A 96 10.11 -9.52 7.08
N GLY A 97 10.36 -8.33 7.59
CA GLY A 97 10.17 -8.06 9.01
C GLY A 97 9.96 -6.59 9.27
N GLU A 98 9.42 -6.31 10.45
CA GLU A 98 9.14 -4.97 10.90
C GLU A 98 9.32 -4.81 12.41
N LEU A 99 9.83 -3.64 12.79
CA LEU A 99 9.97 -3.20 14.16
C LEU A 99 9.31 -1.84 14.31
N HIS A 100 8.42 -1.72 15.29
CA HIS A 100 7.61 -0.54 15.56
C HIS A 100 7.97 0.05 16.92
N ILE A 101 7.89 1.38 17.00
CA ILE A 101 7.77 2.12 18.25
C ILE A 101 6.46 2.88 18.17
N ASN A 102 5.59 2.69 19.15
CA ASN A 102 4.35 3.45 19.28
C ASN A 102 4.44 4.27 20.56
N MET A 103 4.13 5.56 20.47
CA MET A 103 4.09 6.49 21.59
C MET A 103 2.74 7.22 21.52
N LEU A 104 1.71 6.56 22.06
CA LEU A 104 0.32 6.99 21.98
C LEU A 104 -0.23 7.30 23.38
N GLU A 105 -1.15 8.24 23.47
CA GLU A 105 -1.85 8.61 24.70
C GLU A 105 -3.35 8.39 24.52
N ASP A 106 -3.98 7.73 25.49
CA ASP A 106 -5.43 7.61 25.58
C ASP A 106 -6.03 8.94 26.03
N GLN A 107 -6.68 9.69 25.15
CA GLN A 107 -7.24 11.00 25.48
C GLN A 107 -8.39 10.93 26.50
N LEU A 108 -8.99 9.75 26.71
CA LEU A 108 -10.04 9.55 27.70
C LEU A 108 -9.46 9.39 29.11
N THR A 109 -8.41 8.59 29.28
CA THR A 109 -7.87 8.21 30.60
C THR A 109 -6.54 8.88 30.95
N GLY A 110 -5.81 9.36 29.96
CA GLY A 110 -4.41 9.80 30.05
C GLY A 110 -3.40 8.64 30.11
N ASP A 111 -3.83 7.40 29.84
CA ASP A 111 -2.93 6.24 29.85
C ASP A 111 -2.01 6.26 28.61
N GLU A 112 -0.72 6.06 28.83
CA GLU A 112 0.27 6.04 27.76
C GLU A 112 0.53 4.61 27.24
N THR A 113 0.59 4.48 25.91
CA THR A 113 1.12 3.31 25.18
C THR A 113 2.49 3.67 24.63
N ASN A 114 3.53 3.38 25.41
CA ASN A 114 4.93 3.55 25.04
C ASN A 114 5.56 2.18 24.78
N MET A 115 5.51 1.72 23.52
CA MET A 115 5.84 0.35 23.15
C MET A 115 6.96 0.31 22.11
N LEU A 116 7.86 -0.65 22.25
CA LEU A 116 8.82 -1.08 21.22
C LEU A 116 8.54 -2.55 20.94
N ASP A 117 8.32 -2.90 19.68
CA ASP A 117 7.88 -4.22 19.29
C ASP A 117 8.54 -4.64 17.97
N LEU A 118 9.22 -5.79 17.96
CA LEU A 118 9.55 -6.45 16.69
C LEU A 118 8.27 -7.18 16.27
N HIS A 119 7.40 -6.42 15.61
CA HIS A 119 6.01 -6.74 15.42
C HIS A 119 5.87 -8.08 14.70
N ARG A 120 6.56 -8.25 13.56
CA ARG A 120 6.46 -9.45 12.73
C ARG A 120 7.81 -9.78 12.07
N PHE A 121 8.12 -11.07 12.02
CA PHE A 121 9.19 -11.63 11.19
C PHE A 121 8.63 -12.81 10.41
N VAL A 122 8.69 -12.70 9.08
CA VAL A 122 7.99 -13.60 8.16
C VAL A 122 8.97 -14.24 7.20
N LEU A 123 8.76 -15.53 6.92
CA LEU A 123 9.51 -16.29 5.94
C LEU A 123 8.57 -16.93 4.92
N PHE A 124 8.88 -16.70 3.65
CA PHE A 124 8.29 -17.41 2.53
C PHE A 124 9.14 -18.63 2.19
N PHE A 125 8.49 -19.76 1.97
CA PHE A 125 9.14 -20.96 1.45
C PHE A 125 8.29 -21.54 0.33
N ASN A 126 8.72 -21.30 -0.91
CA ASN A 126 7.98 -21.67 -2.10
C ASN A 126 8.75 -22.71 -2.90
N HIS A 127 8.03 -23.57 -3.63
CA HIS A 127 8.65 -24.60 -4.45
C HIS A 127 7.84 -24.92 -5.70
N ASP A 128 8.48 -24.81 -6.86
CA ASP A 128 7.95 -25.24 -8.15
C ASP A 128 8.28 -26.72 -8.39
N PHE A 129 7.28 -27.58 -8.32
CA PHE A 129 7.46 -29.01 -8.65
C PHE A 129 7.65 -29.21 -10.15
N ASN A 130 7.02 -28.35 -10.96
CA ASN A 130 7.13 -28.24 -12.41
C ASN A 130 6.44 -26.95 -12.87
N ASP A 131 6.45 -26.69 -14.17
CA ASP A 131 5.90 -25.48 -14.83
C ASP A 131 4.41 -25.17 -14.57
N ARG A 132 3.66 -26.06 -13.91
CA ARG A 132 2.22 -25.90 -13.66
C ARG A 132 1.80 -26.22 -12.23
N LEU A 133 2.74 -26.60 -11.35
CA LEU A 133 2.42 -27.07 -10.01
C LEU A 133 3.45 -26.53 -9.02
N ARG A 134 2.96 -25.75 -8.06
CA ARG A 134 3.79 -25.09 -7.05
C ARG A 134 3.20 -25.18 -5.65
N PHE A 135 4.08 -25.12 -4.67
CA PHE A 135 3.76 -24.96 -3.26
C PHE A 135 4.12 -23.54 -2.84
N VAL A 136 3.21 -22.89 -2.12
CA VAL A 136 3.42 -21.57 -1.53
C VAL A 136 3.19 -21.67 -0.04
N SER A 137 4.10 -21.08 0.75
CA SER A 137 3.91 -20.99 2.19
C SER A 137 4.52 -19.74 2.81
N GLU A 138 3.90 -19.32 3.91
CA GLU A 138 4.27 -18.15 4.70
C GLU A 138 4.15 -18.52 6.17
N VAL A 139 5.28 -18.44 6.89
CA VAL A 139 5.32 -18.59 8.34
C VAL A 139 5.69 -17.25 8.98
N GLU A 140 4.91 -16.85 9.97
CA GLU A 140 5.08 -15.62 10.72
C GLU A 140 5.45 -15.91 12.17
N ILE A 141 6.33 -15.09 12.71
CA ILE A 141 6.57 -14.95 14.15
C ILE A 141 6.12 -13.54 14.54
N GLU A 142 5.03 -13.45 15.30
CA GLU A 142 4.54 -12.20 15.88
C GLU A 142 5.24 -11.90 17.21
N HIS A 143 5.48 -10.61 17.49
CA HIS A 143 5.98 -10.07 18.76
C HIS A 143 7.26 -10.72 19.30
N ALA A 144 8.15 -11.15 18.39
CA ALA A 144 9.49 -11.75 18.62
C ALA A 144 9.59 -13.02 19.48
N TYR A 145 8.59 -13.35 20.29
CA TYR A 145 8.65 -14.41 21.29
C TYR A 145 7.26 -15.03 21.54
N SER A 146 7.17 -16.35 21.37
CA SER A 146 5.96 -17.16 21.55
C SER A 146 6.20 -18.26 22.60
N SER A 147 5.35 -18.28 23.63
CA SER A 147 5.29 -19.34 24.64
C SER A 147 4.06 -19.15 25.54
N GLY A 148 3.20 -20.14 25.78
CA GLY A 148 2.15 -20.03 26.81
C GLY A 148 1.38 -18.71 26.78
N ASP A 149 1.63 -17.85 27.78
CA ASP A 149 1.03 -16.50 27.95
C ASP A 149 1.87 -15.34 27.34
N ALA A 150 2.84 -15.64 26.47
CA ALA A 150 3.67 -14.65 25.78
C ALA A 150 2.84 -13.81 24.80
N PRO A 151 3.28 -12.58 24.48
CA PRO A 151 2.56 -11.72 23.55
C PRO A 151 2.55 -12.25 22.12
N GLY A 152 3.56 -13.04 21.73
CA GLY A 152 3.76 -13.48 20.35
C GLY A 152 3.16 -14.83 20.01
N ALA A 153 3.06 -15.07 18.71
CA ALA A 153 2.57 -16.31 18.13
C ALA A 153 3.51 -16.79 17.01
N VAL A 154 3.42 -18.08 16.69
CA VAL A 154 4.00 -18.63 15.45
C VAL A 154 2.84 -19.10 14.60
N GLU A 155 2.68 -18.48 13.45
CA GLU A 155 1.48 -18.62 12.62
C GLU A 155 1.85 -19.08 11.22
N LEU A 156 1.08 -20.02 10.67
CA LEU A 156 1.20 -20.46 9.29
C LEU A 156 0.07 -19.81 8.51
N GLU A 157 0.31 -18.58 8.05
CA GLU A 157 -0.71 -17.77 7.38
C GLU A 157 -1.05 -18.31 5.99
N GLN A 158 -0.06 -18.89 5.29
CA GLN A 158 -0.26 -19.53 4.00
C GLN A 158 0.43 -20.90 3.94
N ALA A 159 -0.26 -21.86 3.34
CA ALA A 159 0.28 -23.15 2.96
C ALA A 159 -0.67 -23.82 1.97
N TYR A 160 -0.42 -23.66 0.68
CA TYR A 160 -1.29 -24.20 -0.36
C TYR A 160 -0.53 -24.73 -1.56
N ILE A 161 -1.19 -25.64 -2.28
CA ILE A 161 -0.79 -26.11 -3.60
C ILE A 161 -1.55 -25.28 -4.63
N GLU A 162 -0.83 -24.76 -5.61
CA GLU A 162 -1.41 -24.11 -6.78
C GLU A 162 -1.13 -24.93 -8.03
N TYR A 163 -2.18 -25.15 -8.83
CA TYR A 163 -2.12 -25.87 -10.09
C TYR A 163 -2.71 -25.05 -11.23
N ASP A 164 -1.89 -24.74 -12.22
CA ASP A 164 -2.32 -24.07 -13.45
C ASP A 164 -3.05 -25.07 -14.33
N TRP A 165 -4.38 -25.06 -14.31
CA TRP A 165 -5.20 -26.00 -15.09
C TRP A 165 -5.39 -25.53 -16.54
N ALA A 166 -5.24 -24.24 -16.81
CA ALA A 166 -5.20 -23.64 -18.14
C ALA A 166 -4.28 -22.40 -18.16
N GLU A 167 -3.99 -21.88 -19.34
CA GLU A 167 -3.24 -20.62 -19.48
C GLU A 167 -4.00 -19.50 -18.75
N ARG A 168 -3.31 -18.75 -17.87
CA ARG A 168 -3.89 -17.66 -17.05
C ARG A 168 -4.99 -18.10 -16.07
N HIS A 169 -5.11 -19.40 -15.76
CA HIS A 169 -6.07 -19.91 -14.78
C HIS A 169 -5.46 -20.97 -13.87
N ALA A 170 -5.63 -20.79 -12.56
CA ALA A 170 -5.10 -21.66 -11.54
C ALA A 170 -6.18 -22.09 -10.53
N LEU A 171 -5.93 -23.22 -9.88
CA LEU A 171 -6.66 -23.70 -8.71
C LEU A 171 -5.69 -23.76 -7.53
N ARG A 172 -6.07 -23.15 -6.41
CA ARG A 172 -5.37 -23.22 -5.12
C ARG A 172 -6.16 -24.10 -4.15
N ALA A 173 -5.43 -24.93 -3.40
CA ALA A 173 -5.99 -25.76 -2.34
C ALA A 173 -5.06 -25.77 -1.12
N GLY A 174 -5.60 -25.39 0.04
CA GLY A 174 -4.83 -25.27 1.28
C GLY A 174 -5.27 -24.07 2.10
N VAL A 175 -4.32 -23.44 2.80
CA VAL A 175 -4.53 -22.22 3.59
C VAL A 175 -4.02 -21.04 2.77
N PHE A 176 -4.88 -20.06 2.51
CA PHE A 176 -4.56 -18.88 1.70
C PHE A 176 -5.24 -17.62 2.23
N LEU A 177 -4.70 -16.45 1.87
CA LEU A 177 -5.30 -15.15 2.18
C LEU A 177 -6.56 -14.92 1.36
N VAL A 178 -7.64 -14.50 2.01
CA VAL A 178 -8.92 -14.23 1.34
C VAL A 178 -8.78 -13.00 0.42
N PRO A 179 -9.25 -13.03 -0.85
CA PRO A 179 -8.98 -11.96 -1.81
C PRO A 179 -9.89 -10.73 -1.60
N VAL A 180 -9.68 -9.98 -0.52
CA VAL A 180 -10.45 -8.79 -0.12
C VAL A 180 -9.55 -7.62 0.24
N GLY A 181 -10.02 -6.39 0.01
CA GLY A 181 -9.26 -5.17 0.30
C GLY A 181 -8.01 -4.98 -0.56
N ILE A 182 -7.18 -4.02 -0.15
CA ILE A 182 -5.87 -3.71 -0.74
C ILE A 182 -4.79 -4.53 -0.04
N LEU A 183 -4.83 -4.58 1.29
CA LEU A 183 -3.72 -5.09 2.09
C LEU A 183 -3.80 -6.59 2.36
N ASN A 184 -4.96 -7.24 2.25
CA ASN A 184 -5.06 -8.63 2.75
C ASN A 184 -4.04 -9.58 2.10
N GLU A 185 -3.85 -9.51 0.77
CA GLU A 185 -2.86 -10.32 0.05
C GLU A 185 -1.46 -9.67 -0.02
N THR A 186 -1.31 -8.42 0.41
CA THR A 186 -0.08 -7.63 0.21
C THR A 186 0.09 -6.65 1.37
N HIS A 187 0.51 -7.18 2.52
CA HIS A 187 0.60 -6.47 3.80
C HIS A 187 2.04 -6.38 4.33
N GLU A 188 3.02 -6.56 3.46
CA GLU A 188 4.43 -6.37 3.77
C GLU A 188 4.70 -4.87 4.01
N PRO A 189 5.61 -4.51 4.93
CA PRO A 189 5.79 -3.12 5.34
C PRO A 189 6.06 -2.14 4.18
N PRO A 190 6.84 -2.48 3.13
CA PRO A 190 7.08 -1.56 2.02
C PRO A 190 5.86 -1.27 1.13
N THR A 191 4.75 -2.01 1.27
CA THR A 191 3.60 -1.93 0.36
C THR A 191 2.58 -0.87 0.77
N PHE A 192 2.69 -0.31 1.98
CA PHE A 192 1.86 0.77 2.51
C PHE A 192 2.67 1.83 3.26
N TYR A 193 2.11 3.03 3.40
CA TYR A 193 2.86 4.19 3.89
C TYR A 193 3.00 4.25 5.41
N GLY A 194 1.91 4.11 6.17
CA GLY A 194 1.93 4.16 7.64
C GLY A 194 2.79 3.06 8.29
N VAL A 195 3.20 3.26 9.55
CA VAL A 195 3.85 2.25 10.39
C VAL A 195 2.86 1.12 10.65
N GLU A 196 1.66 1.46 11.09
CA GLU A 196 0.55 0.53 11.30
C GLU A 196 -0.34 0.43 10.06
N ARG A 197 -1.01 -0.72 9.92
CA ARG A 197 -2.08 -0.90 8.93
C ARG A 197 -3.23 0.06 9.24
N ASN A 198 -3.94 0.48 8.20
CA ASN A 198 -5.10 1.36 8.39
C ASN A 198 -6.20 0.67 9.23
N PRO A 199 -6.92 1.43 10.07
CA PRO A 199 -7.92 0.85 10.97
C PRO A 199 -9.13 0.24 10.24
N VAL A 200 -9.44 0.67 9.01
CA VAL A 200 -10.54 0.10 8.22
C VAL A 200 -10.23 -1.34 7.79
N GLU A 201 -9.06 -1.55 7.22
CA GLU A 201 -8.51 -2.86 6.88
C GLU A 201 -7.92 -3.59 8.09
N LYS A 202 -8.15 -3.09 9.31
CA LYS A 202 -7.95 -3.84 10.55
C LYS A 202 -9.28 -4.30 11.12
N ASN A 203 -10.29 -3.43 11.16
CA ASN A 203 -11.52 -3.66 11.92
C ASN A 203 -12.71 -4.12 11.06
N ILE A 204 -12.75 -3.77 9.77
CA ILE A 204 -13.86 -4.06 8.85
C ILE A 204 -13.46 -5.11 7.81
N ILE A 205 -12.30 -4.97 7.16
CA ILE A 205 -11.67 -6.05 6.40
C ILE A 205 -10.55 -6.57 7.30
N PRO A 206 -10.61 -7.76 7.90
CA PRO A 206 -9.69 -8.10 9.00
C PRO A 206 -8.31 -8.56 8.47
N THR A 207 -7.55 -7.67 7.81
CA THR A 207 -6.28 -7.96 7.09
C THR A 207 -5.33 -8.86 7.87
N THR A 208 -4.59 -9.69 7.14
CA THR A 208 -4.08 -11.00 7.54
C THR A 208 -5.22 -11.96 7.88
N TRP A 209 -6.20 -12.00 6.98
CA TRP A 209 -7.27 -12.96 7.01
C TRP A 209 -6.97 -14.10 6.04
N TRP A 210 -6.61 -15.24 6.63
CA TRP A 210 -6.44 -16.50 5.92
C TRP A 210 -7.47 -17.52 6.34
N GLU A 211 -7.83 -18.39 5.40
CA GLU A 211 -8.77 -19.48 5.62
C GLU A 211 -8.31 -20.75 4.89
N GLY A 212 -8.76 -21.90 5.38
CA GLY A 212 -8.60 -23.17 4.69
C GLY A 212 -9.70 -23.36 3.64
N GLY A 213 -9.34 -23.75 2.42
CA GLY A 213 -10.34 -23.97 1.37
C GLY A 213 -9.80 -24.28 -0.02
N LEU A 214 -10.60 -23.89 -1.02
CA LEU A 214 -10.27 -23.91 -2.44
C LEU A 214 -10.47 -22.52 -3.05
N GLN A 215 -9.57 -22.09 -3.93
CA GLN A 215 -9.67 -20.83 -4.66
C GLN A 215 -9.37 -21.02 -6.14
N PHE A 216 -10.26 -20.54 -7.01
CA PHE A 216 -10.00 -20.35 -8.42
C PHE A 216 -9.49 -18.95 -8.64
N VAL A 217 -8.40 -18.82 -9.40
CA VAL A 217 -7.82 -17.54 -9.80
C VAL A 217 -7.71 -17.54 -11.31
N GLY A 218 -8.03 -16.41 -11.95
CA GLY A 218 -7.86 -16.30 -13.38
C GLY A 218 -7.80 -14.89 -13.91
N ARG A 219 -7.33 -14.76 -15.15
CA ARG A 219 -7.31 -13.51 -15.90
C ARG A 219 -8.03 -13.68 -17.23
N PHE A 220 -8.76 -12.67 -17.67
CA PHE A 220 -9.38 -12.64 -18.99
C PHE A 220 -9.03 -11.34 -19.73
N GLY A 221 -8.51 -11.49 -20.95
CA GLY A 221 -7.82 -10.41 -21.63
C GLY A 221 -6.61 -9.93 -20.83
N ASP A 222 -6.23 -8.67 -21.04
CA ASP A 222 -5.03 -8.09 -20.43
C ASP A 222 -5.34 -7.25 -19.19
N ALA A 223 -6.60 -6.85 -19.01
CA ALA A 223 -7.01 -5.89 -17.98
C ALA A 223 -7.74 -6.50 -16.79
N TRP A 224 -8.37 -7.68 -16.92
CA TRP A 224 -9.26 -8.21 -15.89
C TRP A 224 -8.70 -9.46 -15.23
N SER A 225 -8.85 -9.52 -13.91
CA SER A 225 -8.63 -10.73 -13.13
C SER A 225 -9.81 -11.01 -12.20
N TYR A 226 -10.02 -12.27 -11.85
CA TYR A 226 -11.05 -12.69 -10.93
C TYR A 226 -10.53 -13.75 -9.96
N ASP A 227 -11.19 -13.81 -8.82
CA ASP A 227 -11.01 -14.84 -7.81
C ASP A 227 -12.38 -15.38 -7.39
N ALA A 228 -12.45 -16.68 -7.12
CA ALA A 228 -13.61 -17.31 -6.52
C ALA A 228 -13.14 -18.36 -5.52
N ALA A 229 -13.45 -18.18 -4.24
CA ALA A 229 -13.01 -19.03 -3.15
C ALA A 229 -14.20 -19.63 -2.38
N ALA A 230 -14.03 -20.85 -1.90
CA ALA A 230 -14.88 -21.50 -0.90
C ALA A 230 -13.99 -21.92 0.28
N HIS A 231 -14.30 -21.48 1.49
CA HIS A 231 -13.37 -21.53 2.62
C HIS A 231 -14.09 -21.61 3.99
N SER A 232 -13.32 -21.80 5.06
CA SER A 232 -13.83 -21.94 6.44
C SER A 232 -14.59 -20.74 6.97
N GLY A 233 -14.18 -19.53 6.59
CA GLY A 233 -14.91 -18.32 6.95
C GLY A 233 -14.65 -17.90 8.40
N LEU A 234 -15.37 -16.88 8.85
CA LEU A 234 -15.19 -16.32 10.19
C LEU A 234 -16.02 -17.09 11.23
N PHE A 235 -15.70 -16.88 12.50
CA PHE A 235 -16.47 -17.33 13.64
C PHE A 235 -16.55 -16.20 14.67
N THR A 236 -17.62 -15.41 14.62
CA THR A 236 -17.89 -14.37 15.61
C THR A 236 -18.86 -14.88 16.69
N THR A 237 -18.93 -14.17 17.81
CA THR A 237 -19.83 -14.52 18.92
C THR A 237 -20.48 -13.27 19.51
N ALA A 238 -21.55 -13.46 20.29
CA ALA A 238 -22.16 -12.38 21.07
C ALA A 238 -21.18 -11.76 22.09
N ASP A 239 -20.25 -12.56 22.65
CA ASP A 239 -19.25 -12.07 23.61
C ASP A 239 -18.25 -11.09 22.97
N ASP A 240 -17.99 -11.26 21.67
CA ASP A 240 -17.16 -10.37 20.86
C ASP A 240 -17.97 -9.24 20.20
N ASN A 241 -19.24 -9.05 20.58
CA ASN A 241 -20.18 -8.13 19.95
C ASN A 241 -20.33 -8.35 18.42
N TYR A 242 -20.15 -9.59 17.97
CA TYR A 242 -20.12 -9.97 16.55
C TYR A 242 -19.09 -9.18 15.72
N ALA A 243 -18.05 -8.60 16.34
CA ALA A 243 -17.04 -7.84 15.63
C ALA A 243 -16.28 -8.75 14.64
N ILE A 244 -15.98 -8.23 13.45
CA ILE A 244 -15.38 -9.00 12.35
C ILE A 244 -13.95 -9.43 12.66
N ARG A 245 -13.15 -8.52 13.21
CA ARG A 245 -11.71 -8.73 13.48
C ARG A 245 -11.40 -9.93 14.39
N PRO A 246 -12.06 -10.13 15.55
CA PRO A 246 -11.84 -11.31 16.37
C PRO A 246 -12.37 -12.60 15.71
N GLY A 247 -13.25 -12.50 14.71
CA GLY A 247 -13.83 -13.66 14.04
C GLY A 247 -12.86 -14.52 13.23
N ARG A 248 -11.61 -14.09 13.02
CA ARG A 248 -10.62 -14.86 12.27
C ARG A 248 -10.26 -16.15 13.00
N GLN A 249 -10.45 -17.28 12.35
CA GLN A 249 -10.22 -18.59 12.97
C GLN A 249 -8.77 -19.08 12.87
N LYS A 250 -7.96 -18.42 12.03
CA LYS A 250 -6.55 -18.75 11.77
C LYS A 250 -6.29 -20.20 11.32
N THR A 251 -7.33 -20.94 10.91
CA THR A 251 -7.29 -22.38 10.60
C THR A 251 -6.81 -23.28 11.77
N ALA A 252 -6.75 -22.75 12.99
CA ALA A 252 -6.25 -23.45 14.17
C ALA A 252 -7.35 -24.28 14.84
N LYS A 253 -7.75 -25.40 14.20
CA LYS A 253 -8.99 -26.14 14.51
C LYS A 253 -10.25 -25.26 14.32
N ALA A 254 -10.23 -24.49 13.23
CA ALA A 254 -11.37 -23.68 12.81
C ALA A 254 -12.65 -24.52 12.73
N ARG A 255 -13.75 -23.93 13.19
CA ARG A 255 -15.09 -24.42 12.89
C ARG A 255 -15.33 -24.34 11.39
N PHE A 256 -16.10 -25.31 10.92
CA PHE A 256 -16.44 -25.47 9.51
C PHE A 256 -17.90 -25.90 9.35
N ASP A 257 -18.72 -25.50 10.33
CA ASP A 257 -20.14 -25.81 10.39
C ASP A 257 -20.90 -24.99 9.32
N SER A 258 -20.44 -23.75 9.06
CA SER A 258 -20.95 -22.85 8.02
C SER A 258 -19.83 -22.36 7.11
N GLN A 259 -19.83 -22.76 5.83
CA GLN A 259 -18.79 -22.36 4.88
C GLN A 259 -19.03 -20.96 4.31
N ALA A 260 -17.95 -20.29 3.92
CA ALA A 260 -17.98 -18.99 3.28
C ALA A 260 -17.53 -19.06 1.82
N TYR A 261 -18.02 -18.10 1.03
CA TYR A 261 -17.70 -17.97 -0.39
C TYR A 261 -17.31 -16.54 -0.70
N THR A 262 -16.15 -16.34 -1.32
CA THR A 262 -15.64 -15.01 -1.68
C THR A 262 -15.43 -14.93 -3.18
N GLY A 263 -15.92 -13.87 -3.80
CA GLY A 263 -15.66 -13.53 -5.19
C GLY A 263 -15.00 -12.17 -5.30
N ARG A 264 -14.01 -12.03 -6.17
CA ARG A 264 -13.39 -10.73 -6.50
C ARG A 264 -13.33 -10.54 -8.01
N LEU A 265 -13.51 -9.30 -8.44
CA LEU A 265 -13.15 -8.84 -9.77
C LEU A 265 -12.23 -7.62 -9.66
N ARG A 266 -11.11 -7.66 -10.37
CA ARG A 266 -10.11 -6.59 -10.42
C ARG A 266 -9.87 -6.17 -11.87
N TRP A 267 -9.70 -4.87 -12.08
CA TRP A 267 -9.43 -4.23 -13.36
C TRP A 267 -8.18 -3.36 -13.30
N ARG A 268 -7.26 -3.60 -14.23
CA ARG A 268 -6.00 -2.87 -14.46
C ARG A 268 -5.85 -2.49 -15.93
N GLY A 269 -6.88 -1.89 -16.52
CA GLY A 269 -6.88 -1.54 -17.94
C GLY A 269 -6.14 -0.23 -18.27
N VAL A 270 -5.74 0.53 -17.25
CA VAL A 270 -4.94 1.75 -17.38
C VAL A 270 -3.68 1.58 -16.53
N PRO A 271 -2.47 1.83 -17.09
CA PRO A 271 -1.23 1.73 -16.33
C PRO A 271 -1.28 2.53 -15.02
N GLY A 272 -0.83 1.92 -13.94
CA GLY A 272 -0.87 2.51 -12.60
C GLY A 272 -2.26 2.64 -11.96
N LEU A 273 -3.38 2.27 -12.61
CA LEU A 273 -4.72 2.30 -12.00
C LEU A 273 -5.25 0.88 -11.81
N GLU A 274 -5.56 0.54 -10.57
CA GLU A 274 -6.31 -0.64 -10.18
C GLU A 274 -7.67 -0.23 -9.59
N LEU A 275 -8.72 -0.90 -10.07
CA LEU A 275 -10.05 -0.89 -9.45
C LEU A 275 -10.42 -2.33 -9.08
N SER A 276 -11.00 -2.53 -7.91
CA SER A 276 -11.39 -3.86 -7.44
C SER A 276 -12.70 -3.82 -6.68
N ALA A 277 -13.46 -4.90 -6.80
CA ALA A 277 -14.65 -5.15 -6.01
C ALA A 277 -14.67 -6.62 -5.58
N SER A 278 -14.98 -6.85 -4.30
CA SER A 278 -15.08 -8.17 -3.70
C SER A 278 -16.41 -8.30 -2.97
N ILE A 279 -17.00 -9.48 -3.04
CA ILE A 279 -18.18 -9.87 -2.28
C ILE A 279 -17.87 -11.16 -1.54
N GLN A 280 -18.31 -11.26 -0.29
CA GLN A 280 -18.29 -12.51 0.43
C GLN A 280 -19.65 -12.79 1.05
N TYR A 281 -20.00 -14.07 1.08
CA TYR A 281 -21.17 -14.62 1.74
C TYR A 281 -20.76 -15.71 2.71
N GLN A 282 -21.38 -15.74 3.88
CA GLN A 282 -21.33 -16.86 4.82
C GLN A 282 -22.73 -17.07 5.40
N ASP A 283 -23.19 -18.32 5.46
CA ASP A 283 -24.59 -18.63 5.83
C ASP A 283 -24.89 -18.35 7.31
N ASP A 284 -23.89 -18.52 8.18
CA ASP A 284 -23.94 -18.15 9.59
C ASP A 284 -22.55 -17.67 10.05
N ILE A 285 -22.44 -16.40 10.40
CA ILE A 285 -21.18 -15.78 10.86
C ILE A 285 -20.68 -16.35 12.20
N THR A 286 -21.56 -17.01 12.94
CA THR A 286 -21.30 -17.66 14.24
C THR A 286 -21.14 -19.17 14.12
N GLN A 287 -21.05 -19.71 12.90
CA GLN A 287 -20.80 -21.14 12.67
C GLN A 287 -21.85 -22.04 13.37
N ASP A 288 -23.13 -21.69 13.25
CA ASP A 288 -24.29 -22.38 13.84
C ASP A 288 -24.29 -22.45 15.39
N THR A 289 -23.49 -21.61 16.07
CA THR A 289 -23.41 -21.63 17.53
C THR A 289 -24.38 -20.68 18.22
N ASP A 290 -24.88 -19.67 17.51
CA ASP A 290 -25.84 -18.70 18.02
C ASP A 290 -27.14 -18.69 17.18
N PRO A 291 -28.27 -19.18 17.71
CA PRO A 291 -29.54 -19.19 16.98
C PRO A 291 -30.14 -17.79 16.74
N PHE A 292 -29.52 -16.73 17.27
CA PHE A 292 -29.93 -15.34 17.06
C PHE A 292 -29.08 -14.60 16.02
N ALA A 293 -28.07 -15.24 15.46
CA ALA A 293 -27.31 -14.74 14.33
C ALA A 293 -27.63 -15.56 13.07
N GLY A 294 -27.22 -15.06 11.91
CA GLY A 294 -27.41 -15.73 10.64
C GLY A 294 -26.40 -15.26 9.61
N ALA A 295 -26.87 -15.16 8.36
CA ALA A 295 -26.03 -14.90 7.21
C ALA A 295 -25.27 -13.57 7.34
N ALA A 296 -24.07 -13.54 6.77
CA ALA A 296 -23.26 -12.35 6.70
C ALA A 296 -22.76 -12.11 5.28
N TRP A 297 -22.89 -10.87 4.84
CA TRP A 297 -22.39 -10.38 3.56
C TRP A 297 -21.32 -9.34 3.78
N LEU A 298 -20.18 -9.47 3.10
CA LEU A 298 -19.19 -8.39 2.96
C LEU A 298 -19.23 -7.86 1.53
N TYR A 299 -19.28 -6.55 1.41
CA TYR A 299 -19.04 -5.82 0.17
C TYR A 299 -17.80 -4.95 0.36
N SER A 300 -16.79 -5.11 -0.50
CA SER A 300 -15.57 -4.32 -0.46
C SER A 300 -15.24 -3.80 -1.85
N THR A 301 -14.81 -2.55 -1.94
CA THR A 301 -14.28 -1.98 -3.19
C THR A 301 -13.10 -1.08 -2.89
N HIS A 302 -12.17 -1.02 -3.83
CA HIS A 302 -11.03 -0.12 -3.74
C HIS A 302 -10.60 0.44 -5.08
N ALA A 303 -9.94 1.60 -4.99
CA ALA A 303 -9.18 2.20 -6.07
C ALA A 303 -7.74 2.42 -5.57
N ALA A 304 -6.77 2.01 -6.37
CA ALA A 304 -5.36 2.31 -6.15
C ALA A 304 -4.79 2.89 -7.44
N TRP A 305 -4.38 4.14 -7.40
CA TRP A 305 -3.84 4.86 -8.54
C TRP A 305 -2.44 5.35 -8.23
N GLN A 306 -1.52 5.14 -9.16
CA GLN A 306 -0.16 5.67 -9.14
C GLN A 306 0.11 6.37 -10.46
N TYR A 307 0.58 7.62 -10.38
CA TYR A 307 1.05 8.37 -11.53
C TYR A 307 2.33 9.12 -11.16
N GLN A 308 3.45 8.70 -11.74
CA GLN A 308 4.79 9.18 -11.38
C GLN A 308 5.01 9.01 -9.87
N GLY A 309 5.32 10.09 -9.15
CA GLY A 309 5.46 10.06 -7.70
C GLY A 309 4.14 10.11 -6.93
N PHE A 310 3.03 10.50 -7.55
CA PHE A 310 1.75 10.68 -6.85
C PHE A 310 0.98 9.36 -6.77
N GLY A 311 0.49 9.05 -5.58
CA GLY A 311 -0.39 7.91 -5.31
C GLY A 311 -1.72 8.38 -4.72
N LEU A 312 -2.78 7.63 -5.00
CA LEU A 312 -4.08 7.76 -4.35
C LEU A 312 -4.65 6.37 -4.09
N ARG A 313 -4.95 6.06 -2.84
CA ARG A 313 -5.66 4.84 -2.44
C ARG A 313 -6.98 5.21 -1.77
N ALA A 314 -8.02 4.43 -2.05
CA ALA A 314 -9.29 4.54 -1.37
C ALA A 314 -9.93 3.17 -1.24
N VAL A 315 -10.52 2.89 -0.09
CA VAL A 315 -11.25 1.65 0.22
C VAL A 315 -12.59 2.00 0.82
N TYR A 316 -13.63 1.25 0.47
CA TYR A 316 -14.88 1.17 1.22
C TYR A 316 -15.20 -0.30 1.47
N ALA A 317 -15.65 -0.62 2.67
CA ALA A 317 -16.13 -1.93 3.01
C ALA A 317 -17.34 -1.86 3.93
N ARG A 318 -18.25 -2.82 3.77
CA ARG A 318 -19.42 -2.96 4.61
C ARG A 318 -19.78 -4.42 4.80
N TRP A 319 -20.08 -4.76 6.03
CA TRP A 319 -20.75 -5.99 6.42
C TRP A 319 -22.22 -5.74 6.71
N ASP A 320 -23.06 -6.68 6.26
CA ASP A 320 -24.46 -6.82 6.69
C ASP A 320 -24.60 -8.19 7.37
N LEU A 321 -24.92 -8.21 8.66
CA LEU A 321 -25.10 -9.42 9.47
C LEU A 321 -26.59 -9.58 9.77
N GLU A 322 -27.14 -10.75 9.45
CA GLU A 322 -28.54 -11.09 9.73
C GLU A 322 -28.71 -11.63 11.16
N GLY A 323 -29.92 -11.44 11.69
CA GLY A 323 -30.35 -12.03 12.95
C GLY A 323 -30.57 -10.99 14.06
N PRO A 324 -31.49 -11.28 15.00
CA PRO A 324 -31.82 -10.35 16.08
C PRO A 324 -30.68 -10.13 17.08
N GLY A 325 -29.67 -11.00 17.13
CA GLY A 325 -28.48 -10.87 17.98
C GLY A 325 -27.60 -9.67 17.57
N PRO A 326 -27.03 -9.67 16.35
CA PRO A 326 -26.30 -8.53 15.81
C PRO A 326 -27.14 -7.23 15.78
N GLU A 327 -28.41 -7.31 15.37
CA GLU A 327 -29.32 -6.15 15.28
C GLU A 327 -29.54 -5.47 16.65
N ALA A 328 -29.65 -6.24 17.73
CA ALA A 328 -29.91 -5.70 19.06
C ALA A 328 -28.80 -4.78 19.59
N ILE A 329 -27.59 -4.87 19.01
CA ILE A 329 -26.43 -4.05 19.39
C ILE A 329 -25.88 -3.19 18.23
N GLY A 330 -26.60 -3.15 17.10
CA GLY A 330 -26.22 -2.42 15.89
C GLY A 330 -25.08 -3.03 15.08
N ALA A 331 -24.65 -4.25 15.41
CA ALA A 331 -23.59 -4.96 14.68
C ALA A 331 -24.10 -5.64 13.39
N ASP A 332 -25.42 -5.56 13.13
CA ASP A 332 -26.06 -5.95 11.87
C ASP A 332 -25.54 -5.14 10.67
N ARG A 333 -24.92 -3.98 10.92
CA ARG A 333 -24.10 -3.26 9.95
C ARG A 333 -22.76 -2.86 10.55
N GLN A 334 -21.68 -3.16 9.83
CA GLN A 334 -20.33 -2.70 10.17
C GLN A 334 -19.68 -2.14 8.91
N GLU A 335 -19.22 -0.90 8.91
CA GLU A 335 -18.67 -0.29 7.71
C GLU A 335 -17.46 0.59 7.98
N GLY A 336 -16.68 0.86 6.94
CA GLY A 336 -15.57 1.77 7.03
C GLY A 336 -14.98 2.10 5.68
N TRP A 337 -14.28 3.22 5.63
CA TRP A 337 -13.62 3.71 4.43
C TRP A 337 -12.41 4.57 4.77
N PHE A 338 -11.47 4.62 3.84
CA PHE A 338 -10.37 5.58 3.92
C PHE A 338 -10.04 6.16 2.56
N VAL A 339 -9.37 7.31 2.58
CA VAL A 339 -8.71 7.90 1.42
C VAL A 339 -7.30 8.32 1.81
N GLU A 340 -6.32 7.97 0.98
CA GLU A 340 -4.89 8.19 1.22
C GLU A 340 -4.24 8.74 -0.05
N PRO A 341 -4.10 10.07 -0.19
CA PRO A 341 -3.13 10.65 -1.09
C PRO A 341 -1.70 10.43 -0.57
N SER A 342 -0.78 10.13 -1.48
CA SER A 342 0.64 10.00 -1.20
C SER A 342 1.51 10.62 -2.30
N TRP A 343 2.74 10.98 -1.95
CA TRP A 343 3.68 11.53 -2.90
C TRP A 343 5.11 11.08 -2.59
N ARG A 344 5.66 10.23 -3.46
CA ARG A 344 7.08 9.87 -3.51
C ARG A 344 7.79 10.85 -4.43
N PHE A 345 8.36 11.90 -3.85
CA PHE A 345 8.97 13.01 -4.59
C PHE A 345 10.40 12.70 -5.08
N ASN A 346 11.03 11.63 -4.58
CA ASN A 346 12.23 11.04 -5.14
C ASN A 346 12.35 9.55 -4.74
N GLU A 347 13.40 8.86 -5.18
CA GLU A 347 13.61 7.43 -4.90
C GLU A 347 13.72 7.10 -3.41
N GLN A 348 14.12 8.05 -2.57
CA GLN A 348 14.38 7.82 -1.15
C GLN A 348 13.27 8.34 -0.25
N TRP A 349 12.43 9.27 -0.69
CA TRP A 349 11.52 9.98 0.19
C TRP A 349 10.10 10.07 -0.34
N GLY A 350 9.15 9.98 0.58
CA GLY A 350 7.74 10.15 0.29
C GLY A 350 6.93 10.50 1.52
N VAL A 351 5.77 11.08 1.29
CA VAL A 351 4.83 11.51 2.32
C VAL A 351 3.44 10.98 2.01
N PHE A 352 2.61 10.89 3.03
CA PHE A 352 1.20 10.55 2.90
C PHE A 352 0.36 11.31 3.92
N ALA A 353 -0.92 11.42 3.60
CA ALA A 353 -1.95 11.74 4.57
C ALA A 353 -3.10 10.76 4.33
N ARG A 354 -3.69 10.21 5.39
CA ARG A 354 -4.82 9.30 5.30
C ARG A 354 -5.90 9.77 6.25
N TYR A 355 -7.13 9.81 5.76
CA TYR A 355 -8.31 9.92 6.61
C TYR A 355 -9.08 8.61 6.59
N ASN A 356 -9.47 8.15 7.76
CA ASN A 356 -10.17 6.90 7.98
C ASN A 356 -11.46 7.19 8.75
N ALA A 357 -12.52 6.45 8.45
CA ALA A 357 -13.72 6.35 9.28
C ALA A 357 -14.17 4.89 9.32
N TRP A 358 -14.54 4.37 10.49
CA TRP A 358 -15.08 3.02 10.64
C TRP A 358 -16.01 2.92 11.83
N ASP A 359 -16.99 2.03 11.72
CA ASP A 359 -17.97 1.76 12.75
C ASP A 359 -18.35 0.26 12.72
N ASN A 360 -18.04 -0.46 13.81
CA ASN A 360 -18.42 -1.87 13.99
C ASN A 360 -19.85 -2.05 14.51
N GLN A 361 -20.58 -0.95 14.73
CA GLN A 361 -21.96 -0.93 15.21
C GLN A 361 -22.82 0.09 14.43
N ALA A 362 -22.55 0.27 13.13
CA ALA A 362 -23.20 1.24 12.23
C ALA A 362 -24.71 1.03 12.03
N GLY A 363 -25.27 -0.08 12.54
CA GLY A 363 -26.71 -0.32 12.61
C GLY A 363 -27.40 0.47 13.73
N ASN A 364 -26.62 0.98 14.70
CA ASN A 364 -27.15 1.79 15.79
C ASN A 364 -27.63 3.18 15.34
N GLY A 365 -28.56 3.77 16.10
CA GLY A 365 -28.97 5.17 15.93
C GLY A 365 -28.16 6.18 16.74
N GLY A 366 -27.15 5.72 17.48
CA GLY A 366 -26.24 6.54 18.27
C GLY A 366 -24.91 6.76 17.56
N ASP A 367 -24.05 7.59 18.15
CA ASP A 367 -22.69 7.79 17.66
C ASP A 367 -21.78 6.65 18.13
N SER A 368 -21.30 5.85 17.18
CA SER A 368 -20.37 4.72 17.37
C SER A 368 -19.21 4.73 16.36
N GLU A 369 -19.13 5.77 15.53
CA GLU A 369 -18.11 5.90 14.49
C GLU A 369 -16.79 6.40 15.08
N TYR A 370 -15.70 5.77 14.69
CA TYR A 370 -14.35 6.26 14.91
C TYR A 370 -13.88 6.97 13.64
N THR A 371 -13.14 8.07 13.81
CA THR A 371 -12.39 8.68 12.71
C THR A 371 -10.92 8.83 13.08
N GLN A 372 -10.05 8.83 12.07
CA GLN A 372 -8.62 8.93 12.32
C GLN A 372 -7.89 9.60 11.16
N TRP A 373 -7.05 10.58 11.48
CA TRP A 373 -6.04 11.12 10.59
C TRP A 373 -4.69 10.47 10.85
N ASP A 374 -4.02 10.06 9.78
CA ASP A 374 -2.62 9.66 9.80
C ASP A 374 -1.84 10.57 8.85
N VAL A 375 -0.73 11.16 9.30
CA VAL A 375 0.16 11.95 8.44
C VAL A 375 1.60 11.53 8.70
N GLY A 376 2.34 11.20 7.65
CA GLY A 376 3.68 10.67 7.84
C GLY A 376 4.63 10.80 6.65
N VAL A 377 5.85 10.35 6.91
CA VAL A 377 6.99 10.37 6.01
C VAL A 377 7.69 9.02 5.99
N ASN A 378 8.10 8.61 4.80
CA ASN A 378 8.83 7.38 4.55
C ASN A 378 10.20 7.71 3.96
N TYR A 379 11.23 7.03 4.45
CA TYR A 379 12.58 7.05 3.94
C TYR A 379 13.01 5.66 3.48
N TRP A 380 13.15 5.45 2.18
CA TRP A 380 13.67 4.22 1.59
C TRP A 380 15.19 4.30 1.49
N LEU A 381 15.88 3.58 2.39
CA LEU A 381 17.33 3.38 2.31
C LEU A 381 17.70 2.49 1.11
N HIS A 382 16.81 1.56 0.78
CA HIS A 382 16.84 0.65 -0.36
C HIS A 382 15.40 0.41 -0.82
N PRO A 383 15.11 0.00 -2.07
CA PRO A 383 13.75 -0.35 -2.50
C PRO A 383 13.01 -1.33 -1.57
N ASN A 384 13.78 -2.20 -0.90
CA ASN A 384 13.29 -3.21 0.04
C ASN A 384 13.53 -2.88 1.52
N VAL A 385 13.99 -1.67 1.87
CA VAL A 385 14.23 -1.27 3.27
C VAL A 385 13.72 0.16 3.48
N VAL A 386 12.71 0.30 4.34
CA VAL A 386 12.00 1.55 4.59
C VAL A 386 12.01 1.90 6.08
N PHE A 387 12.23 3.17 6.37
CA PHE A 387 11.99 3.78 7.68
C PHE A 387 10.75 4.66 7.57
N LYS A 388 9.91 4.64 8.60
CA LYS A 388 8.61 5.30 8.61
C LYS A 388 8.45 6.11 9.89
N LEU A 389 7.80 7.26 9.78
CA LEU A 389 7.33 8.09 10.88
C LEU A 389 5.95 8.59 10.52
N ASP A 390 4.97 8.39 11.39
CA ASP A 390 3.65 9.01 11.26
C ASP A 390 3.14 9.51 12.61
N TYR A 391 2.22 10.47 12.51
CA TYR A 391 1.40 10.95 13.61
C TYR A 391 -0.05 10.53 13.35
N GLN A 392 -0.68 10.00 14.39
CA GLN A 392 -2.07 9.58 14.43
C GLN A 392 -2.86 10.52 15.35
N ASP A 393 -4.01 10.97 14.88
CA ASP A 393 -5.02 11.76 15.59
C ASP A 393 -6.37 11.06 15.41
N GLN A 394 -6.92 10.51 16.49
CA GLN A 394 -8.13 9.70 16.48
C GLN A 394 -9.26 10.45 17.20
N ASP A 395 -10.46 10.39 16.64
CA ASP A 395 -11.69 10.82 17.30
C ASP A 395 -12.52 9.56 17.56
N ALA A 396 -12.83 9.31 18.84
CA ALA A 396 -13.56 8.11 19.25
C ALA A 396 -14.97 8.46 19.77
N PRO A 397 -15.93 7.51 19.66
CA PRO A 397 -17.25 7.70 20.24
C PRO A 397 -17.21 8.00 21.74
N PRO A 398 -18.23 8.68 22.29
CA PRO A 398 -18.24 9.07 23.71
C PRO A 398 -17.97 7.90 24.67
N GLY A 399 -16.97 8.08 25.54
CA GLY A 399 -16.60 7.09 26.55
C GLY A 399 -15.83 5.88 26.01
N LYS A 400 -15.34 5.96 24.76
CA LYS A 400 -14.41 5.00 24.18
C LYS A 400 -12.98 5.53 24.26
N LYS A 401 -12.04 4.58 24.17
CA LYS A 401 -10.62 4.86 24.07
C LYS A 401 -10.30 5.60 22.78
N GLU A 402 -9.54 6.67 22.89
CA GLU A 402 -9.15 7.58 21.82
C GLU A 402 -7.62 7.71 21.83
N LEU A 403 -6.94 7.32 20.75
CA LEU A 403 -5.48 7.20 20.74
C LEU A 403 -4.81 8.20 19.79
N ASP A 404 -4.04 9.11 20.39
CA ASP A 404 -3.25 10.10 19.68
C ASP A 404 -1.76 9.93 19.95
N GLY A 405 -0.92 10.19 18.95
CA GLY A 405 0.52 10.17 19.15
C GLY A 405 1.28 9.84 17.89
N TRP A 406 2.50 9.34 18.04
CA TRP A 406 3.38 9.08 16.91
C TRP A 406 3.92 7.66 16.91
N ASN A 407 4.22 7.20 15.70
CA ASN A 407 4.76 5.89 15.44
C ASN A 407 6.08 6.00 14.66
N LEU A 408 7.05 5.16 14.97
CA LEU A 408 8.24 4.94 14.17
C LEU A 408 8.30 3.48 13.73
N GLY A 409 8.69 3.24 12.49
CA GLY A 409 8.79 1.89 11.94
C GLY A 409 10.06 1.70 11.15
N VAL A 410 10.62 0.50 11.20
CA VAL A 410 11.53 0.01 10.17
C VAL A 410 10.92 -1.25 9.58
N GLY A 411 10.89 -1.33 8.25
CA GLY A 411 10.39 -2.47 7.50
C GLY A 411 11.41 -2.89 6.45
N TYR A 412 11.56 -4.19 6.26
CA TYR A 412 12.47 -4.74 5.25
C TYR A 412 11.92 -6.02 4.63
N GLN A 413 12.30 -6.29 3.39
CA GLN A 413 12.01 -7.54 2.68
C GLN A 413 13.24 -8.05 1.93
N PHE A 414 13.35 -9.35 1.67
CA PHE A 414 14.52 -9.96 1.03
C PHE A 414 14.19 -11.18 0.17
#